data_AF-A0A3N7DHG2-F1
#
_entry.id   AF-A0A3N7DHG2-F1
#
_cell.length_a   1.000
_cell.length_b   1.000
_cell.length_c   1.000
_cell.angle_alpha   90.00
_cell.angle_beta   90.00
_cell.angle_gamma   90.00
#
_symmetry.space_group_name_H-M   'P 1'
#
loop_
_entity.id
_entity.type
_entity.pdbx_description
1 polymer ?
#
loop_
_entity_poly.entity_id
_entity_poly.type
_entity_poly.pdbx_seq_one_letter_code
_entity_poly.pdbx_strand_id
1 'polypeptide(L)'
;MCKKQLIIIFLFLFFISYAQTEFITLWKPNINGTIDNSITFGGTGTSYTISWEEVGYPQHSGLMNSVTSNSSSPITISFGASLNTNPLQATYKLKVSNGSGLFYGFRASPDFINPNANVELTEIIQWGDIIWLQQFNTGFAGCPNLNVTAADTPNLTQINNLSQMFFNCSSLVGNNSFSNWNTSTITNMNGMFSRAKLFNQNIGTWNTANVTDFSGMFSFAAAFNQNISGWNTAAGTNFSVMFKDAVAFNQPLNSWNTKNATNLRYVFSNAAAFNQPLNNWNTSKVTSFEYMFENAVSFNQPIGNWDVSKVNYFAGFNMFNGALLFDQDISTWNIKLQNFAGNSMSFGFKNSGLSCTNYSNFLIALNNNPAWANSTITSGSIDATGLVYSTPQAIMARAQLVNKGFTIIGDSYNSGCFLSTVETSKKITTPAYPNPTTGVITVESTENENVYVYDITGKIIKNMTLNKGKNSIDLTGYPSGNYLLKGNHIFTKIIKK
;
A
#
# COMPACT_ATOMS: atom_id res chain seq x y z
N MET A 1 -45.82 -6.21 74.75
CA MET A 1 -46.23 -5.83 73.39
C MET A 1 -45.28 -4.77 72.85
N CYS A 2 -44.37 -5.11 71.94
CA CYS A 2 -43.57 -4.14 71.20
C CYS A 2 -43.74 -4.45 69.70
N LYS A 3 -44.53 -3.63 69.00
CA LYS A 3 -44.76 -3.72 67.56
C LYS A 3 -43.53 -3.17 66.84
N LYS A 4 -42.83 -4.02 66.08
CA LYS A 4 -41.84 -3.61 65.08
C LYS A 4 -42.59 -2.98 63.89
N GLN A 5 -42.37 -1.70 63.62
CA GLN A 5 -42.76 -1.06 62.36
C GLN A 5 -41.69 -1.42 61.31
N LEU A 6 -42.11 -2.08 60.24
CA LEU A 6 -41.31 -2.28 59.03
C LEU A 6 -41.33 -0.97 58.23
N ILE A 7 -40.18 -0.32 58.08
CA ILE A 7 -40.00 0.80 57.14
C ILE A 7 -39.66 0.16 55.78
N ILE A 8 -40.59 0.25 54.82
CA ILE A 8 -40.34 -0.12 53.43
C ILE A 8 -39.69 1.08 52.75
N ILE A 9 -38.41 0.95 52.40
CA ILE A 9 -37.68 1.92 51.58
C ILE A 9 -37.96 1.57 50.11
N PHE A 10 -38.75 2.41 49.43
CA PHE A 10 -38.91 2.35 47.97
C PHE A 10 -37.68 2.96 47.30
N LEU A 11 -36.83 2.11 46.70
CA LEU A 11 -35.71 2.55 45.87
C LEU A 11 -36.25 2.84 44.46
N PHE A 12 -36.45 4.11 44.12
CA PHE A 12 -36.72 4.51 42.74
C PHE A 12 -35.44 4.40 41.92
N LEU A 13 -35.31 3.32 41.15
CA LEU A 13 -34.35 3.21 40.05
C LEU A 13 -34.79 4.16 38.93
N PHE A 14 -34.19 5.34 38.86
CA PHE A 14 -34.29 6.21 37.69
C PHE A 14 -33.52 5.55 36.53
N PHE A 15 -34.24 4.87 35.64
CA PHE A 15 -33.70 4.56 34.31
C PHE A 15 -33.71 5.85 33.50
N ILE A 16 -32.54 6.49 33.37
CA ILE A 16 -32.34 7.55 32.38
C ILE A 16 -32.33 6.86 31.01
N SER A 17 -33.47 6.84 30.32
CA SER A 17 -33.51 6.46 28.91
C SER A 17 -32.96 7.61 28.09
N TYR A 18 -31.71 7.50 27.63
CA TYR A 18 -31.20 8.42 26.62
C TYR A 18 -31.95 8.18 25.30
N ALA A 19 -32.32 9.27 24.62
CA ALA A 19 -32.84 9.17 23.26
C ALA A 19 -31.75 8.59 22.35
N GLN A 20 -32.15 7.73 21.40
CA GLN A 20 -31.22 7.14 20.46
C GLN A 20 -30.56 8.23 19.59
N THR A 21 -29.26 8.11 19.37
CA THR A 21 -28.54 8.99 18.44
C THR A 21 -28.64 8.44 17.01
N GLU A 22 -29.28 9.21 16.12
CA GLU A 22 -29.65 8.77 14.78
C GLU A 22 -28.44 8.62 13.82
N PHE A 23 -28.56 7.74 12.82
CA PHE A 23 -27.68 7.74 11.65
C PHE A 23 -28.13 8.83 10.67
N ILE A 24 -27.25 9.76 10.32
CA ILE A 24 -27.60 10.95 9.53
C ILE A 24 -26.80 11.00 8.23
N THR A 25 -27.51 11.17 7.12
CA THR A 25 -26.94 11.21 5.77
C THR A 25 -27.52 12.35 4.94
N LEU A 26 -26.78 12.78 3.92
CA LEU A 26 -27.20 13.78 2.94
C LEU A 26 -27.33 13.19 1.55
N TRP A 27 -28.46 13.47 0.91
CA TRP A 27 -28.83 12.92 -0.38
C TRP A 27 -29.15 14.02 -1.39
N LYS A 28 -28.70 13.83 -2.64
CA LYS A 28 -28.98 14.71 -3.78
C LYS A 28 -29.59 13.87 -4.92
N PRO A 29 -30.94 13.77 -5.01
CA PRO A 29 -31.61 12.97 -6.03
C PRO A 29 -31.24 13.41 -7.47
N ASN A 30 -31.15 14.72 -7.67
CA ASN A 30 -31.03 15.33 -9.00
C ASN A 30 -29.59 15.43 -9.50
N ILE A 31 -28.70 14.54 -9.05
CA ILE A 31 -27.28 14.59 -9.36
C ILE A 31 -26.97 14.41 -10.86
N ASN A 32 -27.85 13.72 -11.58
CA ASN A 32 -27.73 13.49 -13.02
C ASN A 32 -28.35 14.62 -13.87
N GLY A 33 -28.85 15.69 -13.26
CA GLY A 33 -29.45 16.83 -13.97
C GLY A 33 -30.91 16.63 -14.40
N THR A 34 -31.52 15.49 -14.06
CA THR A 34 -32.96 15.24 -14.20
C THR A 34 -33.65 15.46 -12.87
N ILE A 35 -34.87 16.01 -12.88
CA ILE A 35 -35.69 16.15 -11.68
C ILE A 35 -36.32 14.78 -11.35
N ASP A 36 -35.78 14.16 -10.31
CA ASP A 36 -36.33 13.07 -9.53
C ASP A 36 -36.63 13.59 -8.11
N ASN A 37 -37.79 13.23 -7.60
CA ASN A 37 -38.21 13.60 -6.25
C ASN A 37 -38.12 12.41 -5.30
N SER A 38 -37.30 11.42 -5.63
CA SER A 38 -37.15 10.19 -4.87
C SER A 38 -35.72 9.68 -4.86
N ILE A 39 -35.41 8.80 -3.91
CA ILE A 39 -34.15 8.04 -3.85
C ILE A 39 -34.45 6.58 -3.55
N THR A 40 -33.51 5.70 -3.90
CA THR A 40 -33.49 4.33 -3.39
C THR A 40 -32.63 4.25 -2.12
N PHE A 41 -33.27 3.94 -0.99
CA PHE A 41 -32.61 3.84 0.31
C PHE A 41 -32.34 2.37 0.69
N GLY A 42 -31.05 2.05 0.77
CA GLY A 42 -30.54 0.68 1.02
C GLY A 42 -30.50 0.25 2.48
N GLY A 43 -31.30 0.84 3.36
CA GLY A 43 -31.35 0.46 4.77
C GLY A 43 -31.85 -0.96 4.99
N THR A 44 -31.31 -1.64 5.99
CA THR A 44 -31.75 -2.96 6.45
C THR A 44 -32.22 -2.86 7.89
N GLY A 45 -33.44 -3.33 8.14
CA GLY A 45 -34.04 -3.25 9.46
C GLY A 45 -35.49 -3.73 9.50
N THR A 46 -36.03 -3.81 10.70
CA THR A 46 -37.44 -4.11 10.96
C THR A 46 -38.04 -2.99 11.80
N SER A 47 -39.21 -2.50 11.40
CA SER A 47 -39.96 -1.45 12.10
C SER A 47 -39.16 -0.22 12.54
N TYR A 48 -38.15 0.18 11.74
CA TYR A 48 -37.31 1.33 12.02
C TYR A 48 -37.95 2.63 11.52
N THR A 49 -37.41 3.78 11.94
CA THR A 49 -37.97 5.08 11.60
C THR A 49 -36.99 5.87 10.74
N ILE A 50 -37.51 6.48 9.68
CA ILE A 50 -36.80 7.43 8.83
C ILE A 50 -37.53 8.77 8.92
N SER A 51 -36.81 9.84 9.24
CA SER A 51 -37.28 11.20 9.02
C SER A 51 -36.38 11.89 8.00
N TRP A 52 -36.95 12.80 7.22
CA TRP A 52 -36.20 13.58 6.25
C TRP A 52 -36.67 15.02 6.22
N GLU A 53 -35.75 15.92 5.89
CA GLU A 53 -36.01 17.35 5.66
C GLU A 53 -35.26 17.82 4.41
N GLU A 54 -35.86 18.69 3.61
CA GLU A 54 -35.15 19.42 2.57
C GLU A 54 -34.26 20.49 3.20
N VAL A 55 -32.97 20.49 2.86
CA VAL A 55 -32.00 21.41 3.44
C VAL A 55 -32.33 22.85 3.03
N GLY A 56 -32.51 23.72 4.02
CA GLY A 56 -32.94 25.11 3.83
C GLY A 56 -34.45 25.32 3.78
N TYR A 57 -35.24 24.24 3.74
CA TYR A 57 -36.70 24.28 3.67
C TYR A 57 -37.32 23.29 4.68
N PRO A 58 -37.18 23.51 6.00
CA PRO A 58 -37.60 22.55 7.03
C PRO A 58 -39.11 22.25 7.03
N GLN A 59 -39.94 23.13 6.46
CA GLN A 59 -41.36 22.88 6.23
C GLN A 59 -41.62 21.76 5.20
N HIS A 60 -40.64 21.46 4.34
CA HIS A 60 -40.65 20.32 3.44
C HIS A 60 -39.92 19.15 4.10
N SER A 61 -40.70 18.33 4.79
CA SER A 61 -40.20 17.21 5.59
C SER A 61 -41.19 16.06 5.58
N GLY A 62 -40.72 14.88 6.00
CA GLY A 62 -41.54 13.68 6.09
C GLY A 62 -41.05 12.73 7.17
N LEU A 63 -41.96 11.86 7.60
CA LEU A 63 -41.73 10.84 8.61
C LEU A 63 -42.28 9.50 8.12
N MET A 64 -41.44 8.47 8.12
CA MET A 64 -41.79 7.10 7.79
C MET A 64 -41.56 6.26 9.04
N ASN A 65 -42.66 5.79 9.65
CA ASN A 65 -42.61 4.90 10.81
C ASN A 65 -42.73 3.43 10.38
N SER A 66 -42.20 2.54 11.21
CA SER A 66 -42.32 1.09 11.03
C SER A 66 -41.79 0.57 9.68
N VAL A 67 -40.76 1.22 9.14
CA VAL A 67 -40.09 0.81 7.90
C VAL A 67 -39.46 -0.56 8.09
N THR A 68 -39.67 -1.47 7.13
CA THR A 68 -39.03 -2.78 7.12
C THR A 68 -38.47 -3.04 5.73
N SER A 69 -37.17 -3.34 5.67
CA SER A 69 -36.44 -3.50 4.42
C SER A 69 -35.19 -4.36 4.62
N ASN A 70 -34.64 -4.88 3.54
CA ASN A 70 -33.41 -5.68 3.58
C ASN A 70 -32.51 -5.39 2.38
N SER A 71 -31.29 -5.92 2.43
CA SER A 71 -30.23 -5.68 1.43
C SER A 71 -30.57 -6.09 -0.01
N SER A 72 -31.58 -6.93 -0.22
CA SER A 72 -32.06 -7.37 -1.54
C SER A 72 -33.40 -6.72 -1.92
N SER A 73 -33.97 -5.88 -1.05
CA SER A 73 -35.23 -5.19 -1.27
C SER A 73 -35.17 -3.80 -0.63
N PRO A 74 -34.42 -2.87 -1.23
CA PRO A 74 -34.34 -1.49 -0.76
C PRO A 74 -35.70 -0.79 -0.92
N ILE A 75 -35.90 0.31 -0.21
CA ILE A 75 -37.14 1.09 -0.27
C ILE A 75 -36.96 2.35 -1.10
N THR A 76 -38.04 2.85 -1.69
CA THR A 76 -38.08 4.16 -2.32
C THR A 76 -38.59 5.20 -1.32
N ILE A 77 -37.83 6.27 -1.13
CA ILE A 77 -38.26 7.43 -0.35
C ILE A 77 -38.68 8.50 -1.35
N SER A 78 -39.95 8.90 -1.32
CA SER A 78 -40.46 10.00 -2.13
C SER A 78 -40.54 11.27 -1.29
N PHE A 79 -39.84 12.31 -1.73
CA PHE A 79 -39.82 13.63 -1.09
C PHE A 79 -41.00 14.49 -1.53
N GLY A 80 -41.52 14.29 -2.74
CA GLY A 80 -42.47 15.22 -3.33
C GLY A 80 -41.77 16.41 -4.00
N ALA A 81 -42.54 17.37 -4.50
CA ALA A 81 -41.98 18.51 -5.24
C ALA A 81 -41.13 19.40 -4.30
N SER A 82 -39.84 19.52 -4.62
CA SER A 82 -38.90 20.38 -3.91
C SER A 82 -39.40 21.84 -3.80
N LEU A 83 -39.13 22.47 -2.65
CA LEU A 83 -39.38 23.90 -2.43
C LEU A 83 -38.17 24.77 -2.82
N ASN A 84 -37.05 24.16 -3.20
CA ASN A 84 -35.89 24.87 -3.71
C ASN A 84 -36.22 25.56 -5.03
N THR A 85 -35.89 26.86 -5.13
CA THR A 85 -36.05 27.65 -6.36
C THR A 85 -35.35 27.03 -7.58
N ASN A 86 -34.32 26.20 -7.34
CA ASN A 86 -33.72 25.33 -8.34
C ASN A 86 -33.80 23.87 -7.86
N PRO A 87 -34.83 23.09 -8.26
CA PRO A 87 -35.02 21.72 -7.82
C PRO A 87 -33.83 20.80 -8.11
N LEU A 88 -33.03 21.07 -9.15
CA LEU A 88 -31.82 20.30 -9.46
C LEU A 88 -30.73 20.41 -8.37
N GLN A 89 -30.81 21.43 -7.51
CA GLN A 89 -29.91 21.61 -6.37
C GLN A 89 -30.51 21.16 -5.04
N ALA A 90 -31.73 20.61 -5.04
CA ALA A 90 -32.37 20.11 -3.83
C ALA A 90 -31.54 18.98 -3.19
N THR A 91 -31.35 19.09 -1.87
CA THR A 91 -30.68 18.08 -1.05
C THR A 91 -31.51 17.78 0.17
N TYR A 92 -31.51 16.52 0.60
CA TYR A 92 -32.33 16.03 1.69
C TYR A 92 -31.46 15.42 2.77
N LYS A 93 -31.68 15.86 4.01
CA LYS A 93 -31.04 15.27 5.18
C LYS A 93 -31.94 14.18 5.72
N LEU A 94 -31.43 12.96 5.76
CA LEU A 94 -32.13 11.78 6.28
C LEU A 94 -31.58 11.46 7.67
N LYS A 95 -32.48 11.19 8.61
CA LYS A 95 -32.16 10.69 9.95
C LYS A 95 -32.84 9.35 10.17
N VAL A 96 -32.08 8.35 10.59
CA VAL A 96 -32.56 6.98 10.76
C VAL A 96 -32.33 6.54 12.21
N SER A 97 -33.38 6.00 12.82
CA SER A 97 -33.34 5.42 14.18
C SER A 97 -34.07 4.07 14.20
N ASN A 98 -33.89 3.31 15.27
CA ASN A 98 -34.51 2.00 15.49
C ASN A 98 -36.04 2.04 15.52
N GLY A 99 -36.66 3.20 15.76
CA GLY A 99 -38.12 3.29 15.88
C GLY A 99 -38.65 2.33 16.95
N SER A 100 -39.63 1.49 16.58
CA SER A 100 -40.15 0.42 17.43
C SER A 100 -39.47 -0.94 17.21
N GLY A 101 -38.47 -1.00 16.34
CA GLY A 101 -37.72 -2.21 16.01
C GLY A 101 -36.22 -1.96 15.98
N LEU A 102 -35.55 -2.29 14.88
CA LEU A 102 -34.09 -2.21 14.73
C LEU A 102 -33.69 -1.77 13.33
N PHE A 103 -32.80 -0.78 13.25
CA PHE A 103 -32.01 -0.47 12.05
C PHE A 103 -30.58 -0.98 12.29
N TYR A 104 -30.06 -1.83 11.41
CA TYR A 104 -28.81 -2.56 11.70
C TYR A 104 -27.90 -2.76 10.50
N GLY A 105 -28.27 -2.25 9.33
CA GLY A 105 -27.48 -2.42 8.11
C GLY A 105 -27.81 -1.38 7.06
N PHE A 106 -26.90 -1.22 6.14
CA PHE A 106 -27.07 -0.40 4.95
C PHE A 106 -26.31 -1.06 3.81
N ARG A 107 -26.91 -1.14 2.63
CA ARG A 107 -26.25 -1.64 1.43
C ARG A 107 -26.66 -0.81 0.21
N ALA A 108 -25.69 -0.11 -0.36
CA ALA A 108 -25.89 0.75 -1.53
C ALA A 108 -26.28 -0.05 -2.79
N SER A 109 -25.69 -1.23 -3.00
CA SER A 109 -26.04 -2.13 -4.11
C SER A 109 -26.66 -3.45 -3.62
N PRO A 110 -27.85 -3.84 -4.08
CA PRO A 110 -28.33 -5.21 -3.93
C PRO A 110 -27.54 -6.17 -4.85
N ASP A 111 -27.36 -7.41 -4.39
CA ASP A 111 -26.76 -8.56 -5.09
C ASP A 111 -25.30 -8.41 -5.58
N PHE A 112 -24.99 -7.50 -6.51
CA PHE A 112 -23.65 -7.26 -7.05
C PHE A 112 -23.22 -5.79 -6.86
N ILE A 113 -21.92 -5.52 -6.81
CA ILE A 113 -21.42 -4.16 -6.65
C ILE A 113 -21.63 -3.39 -7.97
N ASN A 114 -22.58 -2.46 -7.97
CA ASN A 114 -22.77 -1.49 -9.05
C ASN A 114 -21.84 -0.29 -8.81
N PRO A 115 -20.94 0.08 -9.75
CA PRO A 115 -20.04 1.23 -9.54
C PRO A 115 -20.76 2.57 -9.34
N ASN A 116 -22.05 2.66 -9.68
CA ASN A 116 -22.93 3.83 -9.53
C ASN A 116 -24.20 3.49 -8.70
N ALA A 117 -24.08 2.59 -7.73
CA ALA A 117 -25.20 2.04 -6.97
C ALA A 117 -26.10 3.09 -6.32
N ASN A 118 -25.45 4.09 -5.72
CA ASN A 118 -26.14 5.14 -5.00
C ASN A 118 -25.40 6.47 -5.19
N VAL A 119 -25.47 6.99 -6.42
CA VAL A 119 -24.85 8.26 -6.80
C VAL A 119 -25.45 9.45 -6.04
N GLU A 120 -26.66 9.29 -5.51
CA GLU A 120 -27.42 10.32 -4.81
C GLU A 120 -26.97 10.47 -3.35
N LEU A 121 -26.37 9.43 -2.74
CA LEU A 121 -25.78 9.51 -1.41
C LEU A 121 -24.47 10.31 -1.47
N THR A 122 -24.49 11.50 -0.89
CA THR A 122 -23.36 12.45 -0.95
C THR A 122 -22.57 12.52 0.35
N GLU A 123 -23.20 12.29 1.49
CA GLU A 123 -22.52 12.49 2.78
C GLU A 123 -23.07 11.58 3.88
N ILE A 124 -22.15 11.06 4.71
CA ILE A 124 -22.46 10.55 6.06
C ILE A 124 -22.04 11.62 7.06
N ILE A 125 -23.04 12.23 7.70
CA ILE A 125 -22.89 13.36 8.63
C ILE A 125 -22.79 12.87 10.07
N GLN A 126 -23.38 11.72 10.39
CA GLN A 126 -23.34 11.13 11.73
C GLN A 126 -23.55 9.63 11.66
N TRP A 127 -22.76 8.86 12.39
CA TRP A 127 -22.94 7.41 12.52
C TRP A 127 -24.06 7.05 13.50
N GLY A 128 -24.17 7.81 14.58
CA GLY A 128 -25.08 7.57 15.68
C GLY A 128 -24.65 6.39 16.56
N ASP A 129 -25.58 5.90 17.37
CA ASP A 129 -25.37 4.73 18.24
C ASP A 129 -25.88 3.42 17.60
N ILE A 130 -26.08 3.43 16.27
CA ILE A 130 -26.55 2.27 15.50
C ILE A 130 -25.61 1.08 15.70
N ILE A 131 -26.17 -0.05 16.13
CA ILE A 131 -25.45 -1.32 16.22
C ILE A 131 -25.47 -1.95 14.82
N TRP A 132 -24.37 -1.82 14.11
CA TRP A 132 -24.20 -2.44 12.80
C TRP A 132 -24.02 -3.96 12.96
N LEU A 133 -24.75 -4.74 12.18
CA LEU A 133 -24.64 -6.19 12.16
C LEU A 133 -23.89 -6.67 10.91
N GLN A 134 -23.74 -8.00 10.78
CA GLN A 134 -22.86 -8.71 9.85
C GLN A 134 -23.00 -8.35 8.34
N GLN A 135 -23.95 -7.51 7.94
CA GLN A 135 -24.16 -7.05 6.56
C GLN A 135 -23.50 -5.70 6.24
N PHE A 136 -22.64 -5.17 7.11
CA PHE A 136 -22.00 -3.88 6.88
C PHE A 136 -20.84 -3.94 5.87
N ASN A 137 -20.37 -5.15 5.53
CA ASN A 137 -19.48 -5.33 4.39
C ASN A 137 -20.19 -4.87 3.10
N THR A 138 -19.45 -4.27 2.18
CA THR A 138 -20.00 -3.63 0.96
C THR A 138 -21.02 -2.51 1.21
N GLY A 139 -21.20 -2.04 2.45
CA GLY A 139 -22.33 -1.18 2.81
C GLY A 139 -22.46 0.07 1.95
N PHE A 140 -21.34 0.75 1.67
CA PHE A 140 -21.28 1.93 0.82
C PHE A 140 -20.54 1.66 -0.51
N ALA A 141 -20.39 0.40 -0.88
CA ALA A 141 -19.71 0.03 -2.12
C ALA A 141 -20.44 0.63 -3.34
N GLY A 142 -19.70 1.34 -4.18
CA GLY A 142 -20.25 1.95 -5.40
C GLY A 142 -21.01 3.25 -5.18
N CYS A 143 -20.75 3.98 -4.10
CA CYS A 143 -21.23 5.35 -3.89
C CYS A 143 -20.16 6.37 -4.34
N PRO A 144 -20.09 6.74 -5.64
CA PRO A 144 -18.95 7.52 -6.16
C PRO A 144 -18.87 8.95 -5.63
N ASN A 145 -19.98 9.51 -5.14
CA ASN A 145 -20.11 10.88 -4.62
C ASN A 145 -20.08 10.97 -3.09
N LEU A 146 -19.98 9.82 -2.40
CA LEU A 146 -20.02 9.78 -0.94
C LEU A 146 -18.73 10.35 -0.33
N ASN A 147 -18.91 11.25 0.64
CA ASN A 147 -17.90 11.63 1.62
C ASN A 147 -18.36 11.30 3.05
N VAL A 148 -17.43 11.18 4.00
CA VAL A 148 -17.73 10.98 5.43
C VAL A 148 -17.23 12.19 6.21
N THR A 149 -18.15 13.00 6.71
CA THR A 149 -17.85 14.18 7.55
C THR A 149 -18.29 13.99 8.99
N ALA A 150 -18.88 12.85 9.31
CA ALA A 150 -19.17 12.39 10.66
C ALA A 150 -17.97 12.56 11.60
N ALA A 151 -18.21 13.29 12.69
CA ALA A 151 -17.23 13.51 13.75
C ALA A 151 -17.24 12.37 14.79
N ASP A 152 -18.35 11.64 14.88
CA ASP A 152 -18.50 10.42 15.67
C ASP A 152 -17.97 9.18 14.92
N THR A 153 -18.07 8.02 15.54
CA THR A 153 -17.53 6.76 15.02
C THR A 153 -18.62 5.70 14.92
N PRO A 154 -18.61 4.83 13.90
CA PRO A 154 -19.57 3.74 13.82
C PRO A 154 -19.32 2.73 14.95
N ASN A 155 -20.41 2.17 15.50
CA ASN A 155 -20.30 1.07 16.47
C ASN A 155 -20.05 -0.25 15.73
N LEU A 156 -18.78 -0.65 15.66
CA LEU A 156 -18.35 -1.87 14.95
C LEU A 156 -18.27 -3.12 15.84
N THR A 157 -18.76 -3.05 17.09
CA THR A 157 -18.55 -4.12 18.08
C THR A 157 -19.17 -5.47 17.72
N GLN A 158 -20.17 -5.49 16.84
CA GLN A 158 -20.88 -6.71 16.39
C GLN A 158 -20.47 -7.17 14.99
N ILE A 159 -19.47 -6.52 14.37
CA ILE A 159 -18.98 -6.90 13.05
C ILE A 159 -17.53 -7.42 13.13
N ASN A 160 -17.17 -8.28 12.19
CA ASN A 160 -15.81 -8.73 11.98
C ASN A 160 -15.34 -8.57 10.52
N ASN A 161 -16.19 -8.04 9.65
CA ASN A 161 -15.95 -7.96 8.22
C ASN A 161 -16.26 -6.54 7.70
N LEU A 162 -15.24 -5.82 7.28
CA LEU A 162 -15.34 -4.51 6.63
C LEU A 162 -15.01 -4.58 5.14
N SER A 163 -14.97 -5.78 4.57
CA SER A 163 -14.61 -5.96 3.16
C SER A 163 -15.46 -5.07 2.26
N GLN A 164 -14.76 -4.36 1.38
CA GLN A 164 -15.31 -3.52 0.32
C GLN A 164 -16.29 -2.44 0.81
N MET A 165 -16.31 -2.09 2.10
CA MET A 165 -17.26 -1.15 2.67
C MET A 165 -17.33 0.18 1.90
N PHE A 166 -16.18 0.72 1.48
CA PHE A 166 -16.06 1.95 0.67
C PHE A 166 -15.45 1.68 -0.71
N PHE A 167 -15.61 0.46 -1.23
CA PHE A 167 -15.14 0.13 -2.57
C PHE A 167 -15.75 1.09 -3.61
N ASN A 168 -14.92 1.67 -4.47
CA ASN A 168 -15.32 2.61 -5.51
C ASN A 168 -16.03 3.89 -5.01
N CYS A 169 -15.79 4.30 -3.76
CA CYS A 169 -16.19 5.62 -3.26
C CYS A 169 -15.16 6.68 -3.69
N SER A 170 -15.16 7.05 -4.98
CA SER A 170 -14.12 7.91 -5.55
C SER A 170 -13.99 9.30 -4.91
N SER A 171 -15.09 9.84 -4.37
CA SER A 171 -15.11 11.16 -3.70
C SER A 171 -14.87 11.11 -2.19
N LEU A 172 -14.56 9.93 -1.63
CA LEU A 172 -14.33 9.77 -0.21
C LEU A 172 -13.05 10.49 0.22
N VAL A 173 -13.20 11.63 0.90
CA VAL A 173 -12.09 12.38 1.52
C VAL A 173 -11.94 11.98 2.97
N GLY A 174 -13.05 11.89 3.72
CA GLY A 174 -13.08 11.63 5.15
C GLY A 174 -12.65 12.82 6.02
N ASN A 175 -12.52 12.58 7.32
CA ASN A 175 -11.94 13.50 8.29
C ASN A 175 -11.14 12.73 9.35
N ASN A 176 -10.64 13.42 10.38
CA ASN A 176 -9.80 12.81 11.43
C ASN A 176 -10.53 11.77 12.31
N SER A 177 -11.86 11.68 12.31
CA SER A 177 -12.61 10.70 13.10
C SER A 177 -12.31 9.26 12.72
N PHE A 178 -11.83 9.01 11.49
CA PHE A 178 -11.38 7.68 11.05
C PHE A 178 -10.34 7.07 11.99
N SER A 179 -9.46 7.88 12.62
CA SER A 179 -8.45 7.36 13.56
C SER A 179 -9.05 6.77 14.83
N ASN A 180 -10.31 7.08 15.13
CA ASN A 180 -10.98 6.71 16.38
C ASN A 180 -11.86 5.46 16.23
N TRP A 181 -11.96 4.90 15.02
CA TRP A 181 -12.77 3.71 14.79
C TRP A 181 -12.23 2.52 15.57
N ASN A 182 -13.10 1.85 16.32
CA ASN A 182 -12.73 0.62 17.01
C ASN A 182 -12.77 -0.57 16.04
N THR A 183 -11.60 -0.98 15.55
CA THR A 183 -11.45 -2.10 14.61
C THR A 183 -11.04 -3.42 15.28
N SER A 184 -11.07 -3.53 16.61
CA SER A 184 -10.48 -4.67 17.33
C SER A 184 -11.11 -6.03 17.01
N THR A 185 -12.34 -6.05 16.53
CA THR A 185 -13.09 -7.27 16.15
C THR A 185 -12.90 -7.65 14.68
N ILE A 186 -12.30 -6.79 13.87
CA ILE A 186 -12.24 -6.96 12.41
C ILE A 186 -11.19 -8.00 12.03
N THR A 187 -11.61 -8.97 11.21
CA THR A 187 -10.76 -10.03 10.65
C THR A 187 -10.56 -9.89 9.14
N ASN A 188 -11.45 -9.17 8.45
CA ASN A 188 -11.39 -8.98 6.99
C ASN A 188 -11.51 -7.49 6.61
N MET A 189 -10.48 -6.96 5.96
CA MET A 189 -10.42 -5.59 5.43
C MET A 189 -10.24 -5.57 3.89
N ASN A 190 -10.51 -6.69 3.22
CA ASN A 190 -10.35 -6.84 1.77
C ASN A 190 -11.03 -5.67 1.03
N GLY A 191 -10.28 -4.96 0.18
CA GLY A 191 -10.84 -3.96 -0.72
C GLY A 191 -11.57 -2.78 -0.05
N MET A 192 -11.44 -2.58 1.27
CA MET A 192 -12.27 -1.61 2.01
C MET A 192 -12.23 -0.21 1.39
N PHE A 193 -11.07 0.26 0.96
CA PHE A 193 -10.86 1.57 0.32
C PHE A 193 -10.39 1.44 -1.13
N SER A 194 -10.61 0.28 -1.78
CA SER A 194 -10.20 0.15 -3.18
C SER A 194 -10.96 1.15 -4.05
N ARG A 195 -10.25 1.84 -4.93
CA ARG A 195 -10.75 2.89 -5.82
C ARG A 195 -11.30 4.13 -5.10
N ALA A 196 -11.09 4.27 -3.78
CA ALA A 196 -11.34 5.51 -3.06
C ALA A 196 -10.20 6.51 -3.34
N LYS A 197 -10.24 7.10 -4.54
CA LYS A 197 -9.11 7.85 -5.12
C LYS A 197 -8.59 9.01 -4.26
N LEU A 198 -9.49 9.66 -3.51
CA LEU A 198 -9.16 10.83 -2.67
C LEU A 198 -8.87 10.46 -1.20
N PHE A 199 -9.07 9.21 -0.80
CA PHE A 199 -8.97 8.81 0.60
C PHE A 199 -7.50 8.83 1.06
N ASN A 200 -7.23 9.59 2.12
CA ASN A 200 -5.91 9.71 2.72
C ASN A 200 -5.97 10.05 4.22
N GLN A 201 -6.98 9.55 4.95
CA GLN A 201 -7.15 9.84 6.38
C GLN A 201 -6.29 8.94 7.27
N ASN A 202 -5.85 9.47 8.41
CA ASN A 202 -5.04 8.72 9.37
C ASN A 202 -5.81 7.53 9.94
N ILE A 203 -5.28 6.34 9.68
CA ILE A 203 -5.79 5.04 10.16
C ILE A 203 -4.66 4.21 10.81
N GLY A 204 -3.52 4.85 11.11
CA GLY A 204 -2.37 4.18 11.72
C GLY A 204 -2.64 3.65 13.14
N THR A 205 -3.68 4.18 13.80
CA THR A 205 -4.13 3.80 15.15
C THR A 205 -5.05 2.58 15.18
N TRP A 206 -5.48 2.08 14.01
CA TRP A 206 -6.39 0.93 13.96
C TRP A 206 -5.74 -0.33 14.55
N ASN A 207 -6.55 -1.09 15.29
CA ASN A 207 -6.16 -2.40 15.76
C ASN A 207 -6.38 -3.42 14.65
N THR A 208 -5.30 -3.92 14.07
CA THR A 208 -5.32 -4.90 12.98
C THR A 208 -4.90 -6.30 13.41
N ALA A 209 -4.74 -6.56 14.73
CA ALA A 209 -4.14 -7.79 15.24
C ALA A 209 -4.91 -9.07 14.85
N ASN A 210 -6.21 -8.94 14.59
CA ASN A 210 -7.10 -10.04 14.18
C ASN A 210 -7.30 -10.14 12.66
N VAL A 211 -6.78 -9.19 11.88
CA VAL A 211 -7.00 -9.12 10.43
C VAL A 211 -6.16 -10.17 9.72
N THR A 212 -6.82 -11.05 8.97
CA THR A 212 -6.19 -12.13 8.20
C THR A 212 -6.14 -11.83 6.71
N ASP A 213 -7.05 -10.99 6.21
CA ASP A 213 -7.12 -10.56 4.81
C ASP A 213 -7.06 -9.04 4.66
N PHE A 214 -5.96 -8.56 4.08
CA PHE A 214 -5.69 -7.16 3.73
C PHE A 214 -5.77 -6.92 2.21
N SER A 215 -6.13 -7.94 1.43
CA SER A 215 -5.99 -7.88 -0.02
C SER A 215 -6.80 -6.75 -0.64
N GLY A 216 -6.18 -6.03 -1.58
CA GLY A 216 -6.79 -4.92 -2.30
C GLY A 216 -7.22 -3.72 -1.45
N MET A 217 -6.92 -3.65 -0.14
CA MET A 217 -7.47 -2.62 0.77
C MET A 217 -7.33 -1.19 0.24
N PHE A 218 -6.20 -0.85 -0.40
CA PHE A 218 -5.92 0.46 -1.00
C PHE A 218 -5.69 0.38 -2.51
N SER A 219 -6.15 -0.69 -3.18
CA SER A 219 -5.94 -0.81 -4.62
C SER A 219 -6.63 0.33 -5.37
N PHE A 220 -5.91 1.06 -6.22
CA PHE A 220 -6.34 2.27 -6.92
C PHE A 220 -6.71 3.46 -6.01
N ALA A 221 -6.32 3.45 -4.73
CA ALA A 221 -6.44 4.60 -3.84
C ALA A 221 -5.27 5.57 -4.07
N ALA A 222 -5.32 6.29 -5.20
CA ALA A 222 -4.19 7.06 -5.73
C ALA A 222 -3.57 8.07 -4.75
N ALA A 223 -4.38 8.70 -3.89
CA ALA A 223 -3.93 9.69 -2.90
C ALA A 223 -3.41 9.08 -1.59
N PHE A 224 -3.60 7.79 -1.35
CA PHE A 224 -3.31 7.18 -0.05
C PHE A 224 -1.79 7.12 0.20
N ASN A 225 -1.35 7.75 1.29
CA ASN A 225 0.04 7.80 1.73
C ASN A 225 0.17 7.97 3.26
N GLN A 226 -0.78 7.42 4.02
CA GLN A 226 -0.76 7.53 5.48
C GLN A 226 0.13 6.48 6.14
N ASN A 227 0.78 6.87 7.24
CA ASN A 227 1.66 5.99 7.98
C ASN A 227 0.86 4.87 8.68
N ILE A 228 1.12 3.63 8.26
CA ILE A 228 0.53 2.39 8.78
C ILE A 228 1.60 1.43 9.30
N SER A 229 2.81 1.93 9.60
CA SER A 229 3.92 1.12 10.10
C SER A 229 3.64 0.49 11.47
N GLY A 230 2.68 1.06 12.22
CA GLY A 230 2.26 0.60 13.55
C GLY A 230 1.25 -0.56 13.54
N TRP A 231 0.75 -0.97 12.38
CA TRP A 231 -0.21 -2.07 12.29
C TRP A 231 0.40 -3.41 12.72
N ASN A 232 -0.38 -4.20 13.45
CA ASN A 232 -0.03 -5.59 13.76
C ASN A 232 -0.52 -6.49 12.62
N THR A 233 0.40 -6.98 11.80
CA THR A 233 0.09 -7.82 10.63
C THR A 233 0.33 -9.31 10.86
N ALA A 234 0.61 -9.74 12.10
CA ALA A 234 1.06 -11.10 12.39
C ALA A 234 0.03 -12.19 12.04
N ALA A 235 -1.27 -11.86 12.03
CA ALA A 235 -2.35 -12.75 11.60
C ALA A 235 -2.58 -12.73 10.08
N GLY A 236 -2.03 -11.74 9.37
CA GLY A 236 -2.23 -11.53 7.94
C GLY A 236 -1.67 -12.68 7.10
N THR A 237 -2.50 -13.21 6.22
CA THR A 237 -2.12 -14.28 5.27
C THR A 237 -2.17 -13.80 3.82
N ASN A 238 -3.09 -12.88 3.50
CA ASN A 238 -3.28 -12.36 2.15
C ASN A 238 -3.09 -10.83 2.13
N PHE A 239 -2.10 -10.37 1.37
CA PHE A 239 -1.84 -8.94 1.12
C PHE A 239 -1.94 -8.60 -0.37
N SER A 240 -2.41 -9.55 -1.19
CA SER A 240 -2.39 -9.37 -2.64
C SER A 240 -3.10 -8.09 -3.07
N VAL A 241 -2.53 -7.39 -4.04
CA VAL A 241 -3.11 -6.19 -4.65
C VAL A 241 -3.24 -5.00 -3.67
N MET A 242 -2.76 -5.09 -2.42
CA MET A 242 -3.08 -4.12 -1.36
C MET A 242 -2.79 -2.65 -1.73
N PHE A 243 -1.65 -2.36 -2.38
CA PHE A 243 -1.27 -1.01 -2.83
C PHE A 243 -1.15 -0.91 -4.35
N LYS A 244 -1.77 -1.83 -5.11
CA LYS A 244 -1.76 -1.76 -6.58
C LYS A 244 -2.36 -0.43 -7.03
N ASP A 245 -1.65 0.33 -7.86
CA ASP A 245 -2.04 1.68 -8.33
C ASP A 245 -2.21 2.73 -7.22
N ALA A 246 -1.71 2.49 -6.00
CA ALA A 246 -1.61 3.52 -4.95
C ALA A 246 -0.38 4.39 -5.21
N VAL A 247 -0.45 5.21 -6.27
CA VAL A 247 0.70 5.90 -6.87
C VAL A 247 1.49 6.79 -5.91
N ALA A 248 0.84 7.38 -4.90
CA ALA A 248 1.47 8.26 -3.91
C ALA A 248 2.06 7.51 -2.70
N PHE A 249 1.78 6.22 -2.54
CA PHE A 249 2.13 5.48 -1.34
C PHE A 249 3.64 5.27 -1.20
N ASN A 250 4.24 5.77 -0.13
CA ASN A 250 5.66 5.63 0.17
C ASN A 250 5.93 5.66 1.69
N GLN A 251 5.24 4.81 2.45
CA GLN A 251 5.35 4.74 3.91
C GLN A 251 6.10 3.49 4.38
N PRO A 252 6.81 3.56 5.52
CA PRO A 252 7.65 2.46 5.98
C PRO A 252 6.81 1.23 6.36
N LEU A 253 7.18 0.07 5.83
CA LEU A 253 6.52 -1.22 6.08
C LEU A 253 7.47 -2.29 6.65
N ASN A 254 8.74 -1.95 6.88
CA ASN A 254 9.76 -2.90 7.33
C ASN A 254 9.52 -3.45 8.75
N SER A 255 8.61 -2.84 9.52
CA SER A 255 8.19 -3.30 10.85
C SER A 255 7.11 -4.38 10.80
N TRP A 256 6.48 -4.62 9.65
CA TRP A 256 5.39 -5.57 9.52
C TRP A 256 5.86 -7.01 9.73
N ASN A 257 5.06 -7.78 10.45
CA ASN A 257 5.28 -9.20 10.63
C ASN A 257 4.58 -9.97 9.50
N THR A 258 5.35 -10.45 8.53
CA THR A 258 4.82 -11.19 7.37
C THR A 258 5.00 -12.70 7.48
N LYS A 259 5.33 -13.25 8.67
CA LYS A 259 5.64 -14.69 8.85
C LYS A 259 4.53 -15.66 8.42
N ASN A 260 3.29 -15.16 8.32
CA ASN A 260 2.11 -15.91 7.91
C ASN A 260 1.62 -15.54 6.52
N ALA A 261 2.23 -14.56 5.85
CA ALA A 261 1.89 -14.17 4.50
C ALA A 261 2.14 -15.32 3.53
N THR A 262 1.12 -15.65 2.73
CA THR A 262 1.21 -16.65 1.67
C THR A 262 1.08 -16.01 0.28
N ASN A 263 0.42 -14.86 0.17
CA ASN A 263 0.13 -14.22 -1.11
C ASN A 263 0.53 -12.74 -1.11
N LEU A 264 1.58 -12.41 -1.87
CA LEU A 264 2.12 -11.06 -2.06
C LEU A 264 2.05 -10.61 -3.53
N ARG A 265 1.11 -11.14 -4.30
CA ARG A 265 0.92 -10.75 -5.70
C ARG A 265 0.48 -9.30 -5.85
N TYR A 266 1.01 -8.58 -6.83
CA TYR A 266 0.64 -7.21 -7.20
C TYR A 266 0.69 -6.18 -6.06
N VAL A 267 1.31 -6.46 -4.90
CA VAL A 267 1.19 -5.61 -3.70
C VAL A 267 1.54 -4.16 -4.02
N PHE A 268 2.61 -3.93 -4.79
CA PHE A 268 3.12 -2.61 -5.18
C PHE A 268 3.09 -2.39 -6.70
N SER A 269 2.28 -3.17 -7.44
CA SER A 269 2.12 -2.98 -8.89
C SER A 269 1.63 -1.56 -9.18
N ASN A 270 2.35 -0.80 -10.02
CA ASN A 270 2.10 0.60 -10.34
C ASN A 270 2.12 1.56 -9.13
N ALA A 271 2.68 1.16 -7.98
CA ALA A 271 2.92 2.04 -6.84
C ALA A 271 4.17 2.90 -7.10
N ALA A 272 4.03 3.89 -7.99
CA ALA A 272 5.15 4.60 -8.60
C ALA A 272 6.12 5.25 -7.60
N ALA A 273 5.63 5.77 -6.48
CA ALA A 273 6.45 6.43 -5.45
C ALA A 273 7.10 5.48 -4.44
N PHE A 274 6.71 4.20 -4.40
CA PHE A 274 7.11 3.30 -3.32
C PHE A 274 8.60 2.95 -3.41
N ASN A 275 9.36 3.29 -2.37
CA ASN A 275 10.78 2.96 -2.26
C ASN A 275 11.20 2.80 -0.78
N GLN A 276 10.48 1.96 -0.04
CA GLN A 276 10.74 1.72 1.39
C GLN A 276 11.35 0.34 1.65
N PRO A 277 12.24 0.20 2.65
CA PRO A 277 12.86 -1.08 2.96
C PRO A 277 11.83 -2.16 3.29
N LEU A 278 12.07 -3.38 2.78
CA LEU A 278 11.27 -4.58 3.04
C LEU A 278 12.13 -5.79 3.44
N ASN A 279 13.41 -5.56 3.75
CA ASN A 279 14.39 -6.61 4.02
C ASN A 279 14.07 -7.40 5.31
N ASN A 280 13.22 -6.90 6.20
CA ASN A 280 12.80 -7.64 7.41
C ASN A 280 11.58 -8.54 7.18
N TRP A 281 10.97 -8.49 5.99
CA TRP A 281 9.83 -9.35 5.69
C TRP A 281 10.26 -10.82 5.68
N ASN A 282 9.58 -11.63 6.46
CA ASN A 282 9.70 -13.08 6.38
C ASN A 282 8.82 -13.60 5.24
N THR A 283 9.44 -14.12 4.20
CA THR A 283 8.75 -14.64 3.01
C THR A 283 8.72 -16.16 2.90
N SER A 284 9.16 -16.88 3.94
CA SER A 284 9.32 -18.35 3.92
C SER A 284 8.03 -19.15 3.68
N LYS A 285 6.85 -18.52 3.76
CA LYS A 285 5.54 -19.12 3.44
C LYS A 285 4.91 -18.56 2.17
N VAL A 286 5.52 -17.57 1.53
CA VAL A 286 4.95 -16.91 0.36
C VAL A 286 5.02 -17.85 -0.83
N THR A 287 3.86 -18.10 -1.45
CA THR A 287 3.73 -18.97 -2.62
C THR A 287 3.64 -18.18 -3.92
N SER A 288 3.45 -16.86 -3.87
CA SER A 288 3.43 -16.03 -5.06
C SER A 288 3.81 -14.55 -4.83
N PHE A 289 4.66 -14.04 -5.72
CA PHE A 289 5.11 -12.65 -5.84
C PHE A 289 4.75 -12.04 -7.20
N GLU A 290 3.85 -12.68 -7.94
CA GLU A 290 3.45 -12.30 -9.30
C GLU A 290 3.19 -10.79 -9.39
N TYR A 291 3.92 -10.09 -10.27
CA TYR A 291 3.82 -8.65 -10.54
C TYR A 291 3.91 -7.74 -9.31
N MET A 292 4.53 -8.20 -8.21
CA MET A 292 4.58 -7.44 -6.96
C MET A 292 5.15 -6.02 -7.15
N PHE A 293 6.14 -5.83 -8.02
CA PHE A 293 6.77 -4.54 -8.31
C PHE A 293 6.65 -4.14 -9.79
N GLU A 294 5.68 -4.69 -10.52
CA GLU A 294 5.45 -4.28 -11.91
C GLU A 294 5.19 -2.76 -11.96
N ASN A 295 5.93 -2.02 -12.79
CA ASN A 295 5.87 -0.56 -12.90
C ASN A 295 6.04 0.20 -11.56
N ALA A 296 6.64 -0.41 -10.54
CA ALA A 296 7.06 0.29 -9.33
C ALA A 296 8.35 1.07 -9.62
N VAL A 297 8.23 2.12 -10.43
CA VAL A 297 9.38 2.79 -11.09
C VAL A 297 10.46 3.27 -10.12
N SER A 298 10.10 3.63 -8.88
CA SER A 298 11.04 4.15 -7.88
C SER A 298 11.67 3.07 -6.99
N PHE A 299 11.18 1.83 -7.03
CA PHE A 299 11.56 0.81 -6.06
C PHE A 299 13.00 0.31 -6.30
N ASN A 300 13.87 0.49 -5.30
CA ASN A 300 15.27 0.02 -5.34
C ASN A 300 15.76 -0.36 -3.94
N GLN A 301 15.14 -1.37 -3.31
CA GLN A 301 15.44 -1.77 -1.94
C GLN A 301 15.91 -3.23 -1.86
N PRO A 302 16.85 -3.55 -0.97
CA PRO A 302 17.45 -4.87 -0.90
C PRO A 302 16.41 -5.93 -0.49
N ILE A 303 16.24 -6.93 -1.35
CA ILE A 303 15.33 -8.07 -1.17
C ILE A 303 15.99 -9.41 -1.52
N GLY A 304 17.31 -9.43 -1.76
CA GLY A 304 18.06 -10.65 -2.03
C GLY A 304 17.96 -11.67 -0.88
N ASN A 305 17.73 -11.21 0.35
CA ASN A 305 17.60 -12.08 1.53
C ASN A 305 16.24 -12.79 1.65
N TRP A 306 15.28 -12.52 0.77
CA TRP A 306 13.98 -13.19 0.80
C TRP A 306 14.10 -14.69 0.48
N ASP A 307 13.36 -15.50 1.25
CA ASP A 307 13.15 -16.91 0.93
C ASP A 307 12.05 -17.02 -0.14
N VAL A 308 12.42 -17.52 -1.31
CA VAL A 308 11.53 -17.75 -2.45
C VAL A 308 11.27 -19.24 -2.72
N SER A 309 11.68 -20.12 -1.80
CA SER A 309 11.67 -21.56 -2.01
C SER A 309 10.27 -22.19 -2.01
N LYS A 310 9.23 -21.44 -1.61
CA LYS A 310 7.82 -21.87 -1.61
C LYS A 310 7.01 -21.36 -2.79
N VAL A 311 7.58 -20.53 -3.67
CA VAL A 311 6.88 -20.00 -4.84
C VAL A 311 6.46 -21.15 -5.76
N ASN A 312 5.18 -21.19 -6.15
CA ASN A 312 4.58 -22.29 -6.92
C ASN A 312 3.54 -21.86 -7.96
N TYR A 313 3.36 -20.55 -8.18
CA TYR A 313 2.29 -20.02 -9.03
C TYR A 313 2.62 -20.13 -10.54
N PHE A 314 1.59 -20.32 -11.38
CA PHE A 314 1.68 -20.60 -12.82
C PHE A 314 2.55 -19.62 -13.65
N ALA A 315 2.76 -18.40 -13.18
CA ALA A 315 3.51 -17.36 -13.90
C ALA A 315 4.91 -17.03 -13.32
N GLY A 316 5.37 -17.72 -12.27
CA GLY A 316 6.74 -17.52 -11.75
C GLY A 316 7.03 -16.15 -11.11
N PHE A 317 8.19 -15.59 -11.45
CA PHE A 317 8.79 -14.36 -10.94
C PHE A 317 8.66 -13.18 -11.92
N ASN A 318 7.46 -12.97 -12.46
CA ASN A 318 7.14 -11.78 -13.27
C ASN A 318 7.00 -10.53 -12.40
N MET A 319 8.08 -10.11 -11.74
CA MET A 319 8.00 -9.21 -10.59
C MET A 319 8.44 -7.78 -10.89
N PHE A 320 9.33 -7.56 -11.85
CA PHE A 320 10.06 -6.29 -12.03
C PHE A 320 9.89 -5.66 -13.42
N ASN A 321 8.93 -6.11 -14.22
CA ASN A 321 8.60 -5.45 -15.48
C ASN A 321 8.31 -3.96 -15.23
N GLY A 322 9.05 -3.06 -15.87
CA GLY A 322 8.91 -1.61 -15.71
C GLY A 322 9.36 -1.05 -14.36
N ALA A 323 10.02 -1.84 -13.50
CA ALA A 323 10.65 -1.34 -12.28
C ALA A 323 11.96 -0.62 -12.61
N LEU A 324 11.85 0.58 -13.17
CA LEU A 324 12.94 1.33 -13.83
C LEU A 324 14.19 1.56 -12.99
N LEU A 325 14.05 1.68 -11.66
CA LEU A 325 15.19 1.92 -10.75
C LEU A 325 15.62 0.66 -9.97
N PHE A 326 15.02 -0.50 -10.21
CA PHE A 326 15.34 -1.70 -9.45
C PHE A 326 16.71 -2.27 -9.85
N ASP A 327 17.74 -1.99 -9.05
CA ASP A 327 19.12 -2.44 -9.25
C ASP A 327 19.67 -3.12 -7.99
N GLN A 328 19.05 -4.24 -7.60
CA GLN A 328 19.46 -5.00 -6.42
C GLN A 328 19.90 -6.41 -6.79
N ASP A 329 20.87 -6.92 -6.05
CA ASP A 329 21.34 -8.29 -6.20
C ASP A 329 20.32 -9.28 -5.65
N ILE A 330 19.82 -10.16 -6.53
CA ILE A 330 18.88 -11.23 -6.23
C ILE A 330 19.48 -12.62 -6.52
N SER A 331 20.80 -12.71 -6.70
CA SER A 331 21.52 -13.95 -6.99
C SER A 331 21.48 -14.98 -5.84
N THR A 332 21.10 -14.56 -4.64
CA THR A 332 20.95 -15.41 -3.46
C THR A 332 19.64 -16.19 -3.42
N TRP A 333 18.71 -15.94 -4.34
CA TRP A 333 17.40 -16.61 -4.37
C TRP A 333 17.53 -18.09 -4.73
N ASN A 334 17.11 -18.97 -3.81
CA ASN A 334 17.06 -20.41 -4.02
C ASN A 334 15.68 -20.85 -4.54
N ILE A 335 15.58 -21.06 -5.85
CA ILE A 335 14.31 -21.34 -6.54
C ILE A 335 14.11 -22.85 -6.72
N LYS A 336 13.02 -23.40 -6.18
CA LYS A 336 12.65 -24.82 -6.30
C LYS A 336 11.78 -25.08 -7.53
N LEU A 337 12.37 -25.68 -8.57
CA LEU A 337 11.66 -25.95 -9.84
C LEU A 337 10.46 -26.88 -9.65
N GLN A 338 10.53 -27.84 -8.72
CA GLN A 338 9.45 -28.82 -8.48
C GLN A 338 8.12 -28.20 -8.04
N ASN A 339 8.14 -26.92 -7.66
CA ASN A 339 6.93 -26.20 -7.28
C ASN A 339 6.10 -25.74 -8.49
N PHE A 340 6.68 -25.71 -9.69
CA PHE A 340 6.03 -25.15 -10.88
C PHE A 340 5.44 -26.25 -11.76
N ALA A 341 4.17 -26.08 -12.13
CA ALA A 341 3.49 -27.01 -13.05
C ALA A 341 4.21 -27.03 -14.41
N GLY A 342 4.45 -28.23 -14.95
CA GLY A 342 5.11 -28.42 -16.24
C GLY A 342 6.55 -27.89 -16.28
N ASN A 343 7.23 -27.83 -15.11
CA ASN A 343 8.59 -27.32 -14.94
C ASN A 343 8.85 -26.01 -15.69
N SER A 344 7.85 -25.12 -15.67
CA SER A 344 7.86 -23.84 -16.38
C SER A 344 7.92 -22.65 -15.44
N MET A 345 8.84 -21.72 -15.69
CA MET A 345 8.96 -20.49 -14.90
C MET A 345 9.24 -19.28 -15.79
N SER A 346 8.66 -18.14 -15.41
CA SER A 346 8.87 -16.87 -16.11
C SER A 346 9.50 -15.86 -15.18
N PHE A 347 10.42 -15.05 -15.70
CA PHE A 347 11.02 -13.92 -15.03
C PHE A 347 10.73 -12.65 -15.84
N GLY A 348 10.15 -11.67 -15.15
CA GLY A 348 9.77 -10.39 -15.75
C GLY A 348 10.76 -9.30 -15.36
N PHE A 349 11.65 -8.95 -16.27
CA PHE A 349 12.64 -7.87 -16.13
C PHE A 349 12.55 -6.82 -17.24
N LYS A 350 11.50 -6.86 -18.06
CA LYS A 350 11.32 -5.97 -19.20
C LYS A 350 11.41 -4.53 -18.73
N ASN A 351 12.38 -3.77 -19.21
CA ASN A 351 12.63 -2.38 -18.81
C ASN A 351 12.78 -2.23 -17.28
N SER A 352 13.40 -3.20 -16.60
CA SER A 352 13.82 -3.06 -15.20
C SER A 352 15.15 -2.30 -15.11
N GLY A 353 15.47 -1.79 -13.91
CA GLY A 353 16.70 -1.05 -13.63
C GLY A 353 17.93 -1.91 -13.38
N LEU A 354 17.88 -3.22 -13.59
CA LEU A 354 18.98 -4.11 -13.23
C LEU A 354 20.26 -3.70 -13.98
N SER A 355 21.29 -3.34 -13.21
CA SER A 355 22.59 -3.06 -13.78
C SER A 355 23.17 -4.30 -14.45
N CYS A 356 24.14 -4.07 -15.32
CA CYS A 356 24.86 -5.13 -15.98
C CYS A 356 25.52 -6.12 -15.00
N THR A 357 26.00 -5.64 -13.85
CA THR A 357 26.53 -6.49 -12.79
C THR A 357 25.44 -7.38 -12.19
N ASN A 358 24.32 -6.79 -11.75
CA ASN A 358 23.27 -7.54 -11.08
C ASN A 358 22.54 -8.51 -12.01
N TYR A 359 22.34 -8.14 -13.28
CA TYR A 359 21.77 -9.05 -14.27
C TYR A 359 22.73 -10.20 -14.63
N SER A 360 24.04 -9.94 -14.77
CA SER A 360 25.04 -11.01 -14.92
C SER A 360 25.06 -11.97 -13.73
N ASN A 361 25.03 -11.45 -12.51
CA ASN A 361 24.98 -12.26 -11.29
C ASN A 361 23.73 -13.13 -11.25
N PHE A 362 22.57 -12.57 -11.63
CA PHE A 362 21.32 -13.31 -11.73
C PHE A 362 21.42 -14.48 -12.73
N LEU A 363 21.91 -14.26 -13.95
CA LEU A 363 22.06 -15.31 -14.95
C LEU A 363 22.95 -16.45 -14.44
N ILE A 364 24.09 -16.11 -13.84
CA ILE A 364 25.05 -17.08 -13.28
C ILE A 364 24.41 -17.90 -12.16
N ALA A 365 23.77 -17.22 -11.21
CA ALA A 365 23.14 -17.88 -10.06
C ALA A 365 21.96 -18.76 -10.48
N LEU A 366 21.12 -18.29 -11.41
CA LEU A 366 20.00 -19.07 -11.93
C LEU A 366 20.51 -20.35 -12.60
N ASN A 367 21.53 -20.27 -13.46
CA ASN A 367 22.10 -21.45 -14.09
C ASN A 367 22.69 -22.46 -13.08
N ASN A 368 23.31 -21.95 -12.03
CA ASN A 368 24.00 -22.74 -10.99
C ASN A 368 23.10 -23.03 -9.78
N ASN A 369 21.79 -22.85 -9.91
CA ASN A 369 20.87 -23.02 -8.79
C ASN A 369 20.99 -24.45 -8.22
N PRO A 370 21.33 -24.61 -6.93
CA PRO A 370 21.63 -25.92 -6.34
C PRO A 370 20.41 -26.84 -6.28
N ALA A 371 19.18 -26.28 -6.32
CA ALA A 371 17.96 -27.06 -6.31
C ALA A 371 17.69 -27.79 -7.64
N TRP A 372 18.50 -27.58 -8.69
CA TRP A 372 18.23 -28.06 -10.04
C TRP A 372 19.12 -29.23 -10.49
N ALA A 373 20.01 -29.75 -9.62
CA ALA A 373 21.03 -30.73 -9.98
C ALA A 373 20.51 -31.98 -10.74
N ASN A 374 19.23 -32.32 -10.59
CA ASN A 374 18.59 -33.48 -11.23
C ASN A 374 17.26 -33.12 -11.93
N SER A 375 17.03 -31.85 -12.28
CA SER A 375 15.73 -31.40 -12.79
C SER A 375 15.81 -30.87 -14.22
N THR A 376 14.91 -31.36 -15.08
CA THR A 376 14.75 -30.90 -16.46
C THR A 376 13.73 -29.76 -16.50
N ILE A 377 14.20 -28.57 -16.85
CA ILE A 377 13.33 -27.45 -17.21
C ILE A 377 12.80 -27.75 -18.61
N THR A 378 11.47 -27.76 -18.76
CA THR A 378 10.83 -28.11 -20.05
C THR A 378 10.37 -26.87 -20.80
N SER A 379 10.23 -25.74 -20.12
CA SER A 379 10.04 -24.41 -20.74
C SER A 379 10.37 -23.33 -19.71
N GLY A 380 10.74 -22.14 -20.14
CA GLY A 380 10.86 -21.00 -19.25
C GLY A 380 11.02 -19.72 -20.04
N SER A 381 10.76 -18.56 -19.43
CA SER A 381 10.95 -17.27 -20.10
C SER A 381 11.69 -16.28 -19.22
N ILE A 382 12.55 -15.48 -19.84
CA ILE A 382 13.18 -14.31 -19.25
C ILE A 382 13.01 -13.18 -20.26
N ASP A 383 12.05 -12.29 -20.02
CA ASP A 383 11.97 -11.04 -20.76
C ASP A 383 12.90 -10.03 -20.08
N ALA A 384 14.09 -9.90 -20.66
CA ALA A 384 15.15 -9.01 -20.19
C ALA A 384 15.36 -7.84 -21.18
N THR A 385 14.30 -7.45 -21.88
CA THR A 385 14.32 -6.29 -22.78
C THR A 385 14.90 -5.06 -22.09
N GLY A 386 15.95 -4.51 -22.69
CA GLY A 386 16.64 -3.32 -22.19
C GLY A 386 17.78 -3.61 -21.21
N LEU A 387 18.00 -4.87 -20.84
CA LEU A 387 19.11 -5.26 -19.97
C LEU A 387 20.36 -5.63 -20.76
N VAL A 388 21.49 -5.50 -20.09
CA VAL A 388 22.81 -5.79 -20.64
C VAL A 388 23.50 -6.76 -19.69
N TYR A 389 24.15 -7.80 -20.19
CA TYR A 389 25.01 -8.67 -19.39
C TYR A 389 26.45 -8.60 -19.89
N SER A 390 27.36 -8.93 -18.98
CA SER A 390 28.79 -9.01 -19.21
C SER A 390 29.39 -10.24 -18.52
N THR A 391 30.70 -10.44 -18.68
CA THR A 391 31.50 -11.60 -18.24
C THR A 391 31.39 -12.82 -19.17
N PRO A 392 32.49 -13.56 -19.39
CA PRO A 392 32.44 -14.89 -19.97
C PRO A 392 31.51 -15.86 -19.22
N GLN A 393 31.45 -15.76 -17.89
CA GLN A 393 30.63 -16.62 -17.03
C GLN A 393 29.13 -16.42 -17.28
N ALA A 394 28.66 -15.18 -17.43
CA ALA A 394 27.26 -14.90 -17.74
C ALA A 394 26.91 -15.30 -19.18
N ILE A 395 27.82 -15.13 -20.14
CA ILE A 395 27.64 -15.65 -21.51
C ILE A 395 27.39 -17.16 -21.45
N MET A 396 28.25 -17.89 -20.74
CA MET A 396 28.10 -19.34 -20.57
C MET A 396 26.79 -19.68 -19.85
N ALA A 397 26.48 -19.01 -18.74
CA ALA A 397 25.26 -19.25 -17.96
C ALA A 397 23.99 -19.03 -18.80
N ARG A 398 23.92 -17.91 -19.55
CA ARG A 398 22.81 -17.61 -20.46
C ARG A 398 22.64 -18.68 -21.53
N ALA A 399 23.74 -19.09 -22.18
CA ALA A 399 23.70 -20.15 -23.20
C ALA A 399 23.22 -21.49 -22.61
N GLN A 400 23.67 -21.85 -21.41
CA GLN A 400 23.23 -23.06 -20.71
C GLN A 400 21.76 -22.99 -20.30
N LEU A 401 21.26 -21.83 -19.89
CA LEU A 401 19.83 -21.63 -19.61
C LEU A 401 18.98 -21.84 -20.87
N VAL A 402 19.42 -21.31 -22.02
CA VAL A 402 18.73 -21.56 -23.31
C VAL A 402 18.74 -23.05 -23.66
N ASN A 403 19.86 -23.75 -23.47
CA ASN A 403 19.94 -25.21 -23.66
C ASN A 403 19.04 -25.99 -22.70
N LYS A 404 18.76 -25.44 -21.50
CA LYS A 404 17.80 -25.96 -20.53
C LYS A 404 16.34 -25.60 -20.86
N GLY A 405 16.06 -24.97 -22.00
CA GLY A 405 14.69 -24.67 -22.45
C GLY A 405 14.17 -23.28 -22.07
N PHE A 406 15.01 -22.37 -21.57
CA PHE A 406 14.61 -20.97 -21.41
C PHE A 406 14.58 -20.21 -22.75
N THR A 407 13.53 -19.44 -22.95
CA THR A 407 13.47 -18.38 -23.95
C THR A 407 13.90 -17.07 -23.29
N ILE A 408 15.12 -16.61 -23.60
CA ILE A 408 15.68 -15.34 -23.09
C ILE A 408 15.67 -14.32 -24.22
N ILE A 409 14.96 -13.21 -24.03
CA ILE A 409 14.77 -12.18 -25.05
C ILE A 409 15.14 -10.78 -24.55
N GLY A 410 15.54 -9.93 -25.49
CA GLY A 410 15.67 -8.49 -25.30
C GLY A 410 16.92 -8.01 -24.54
N ASP A 411 17.72 -8.93 -23.99
CA ASP A 411 19.02 -8.61 -23.42
C ASP A 411 20.12 -8.53 -24.49
N SER A 412 21.22 -7.86 -24.17
CA SER A 412 22.40 -7.75 -25.04
C SER A 412 23.70 -7.96 -24.28
N TYR A 413 24.73 -8.44 -24.97
CA TYR A 413 26.07 -8.57 -24.41
C TYR A 413 26.87 -7.28 -24.59
N ASN A 414 27.54 -6.83 -23.54
CA ASN A 414 28.53 -5.76 -23.62
C ASN A 414 29.71 -6.04 -22.68
N SER A 415 30.92 -6.20 -23.22
CA SER A 415 32.13 -6.46 -22.42
C SER A 415 32.54 -5.29 -21.54
N GLY A 416 32.12 -4.06 -21.85
CA GLY A 416 32.49 -2.82 -21.17
C GLY A 416 31.55 -2.38 -20.04
N CYS A 417 30.43 -3.08 -19.81
CA CYS A 417 29.41 -2.60 -18.85
C CYS A 417 29.72 -2.83 -17.36
N PHE A 418 30.92 -3.34 -17.01
CA PHE A 418 31.46 -3.26 -15.64
C PHE A 418 31.92 -1.85 -15.26
N LEU A 419 32.21 -1.02 -16.27
CA LEU A 419 32.56 0.38 -16.08
C LEU A 419 31.25 1.17 -15.95
N SER A 420 30.55 1.00 -14.83
CA SER A 420 29.43 1.88 -14.51
C SER A 420 29.95 3.32 -14.44
N THR A 421 29.55 4.10 -15.44
CA THR A 421 29.50 5.56 -15.32
C THR A 421 28.15 5.90 -14.75
N VAL A 422 28.19 6.59 -13.61
CA VAL A 422 27.17 7.42 -12.94
C VAL A 422 27.02 6.99 -11.48
N GLU A 423 27.82 7.61 -10.61
CA GLU A 423 27.44 7.76 -9.21
C GLU A 423 26.13 8.56 -9.18
N THR A 424 25.04 7.93 -8.75
CA THR A 424 23.67 8.51 -8.73
C THR A 424 23.43 9.49 -7.58
N SER A 425 24.46 9.80 -6.79
CA SER A 425 24.42 10.88 -5.80
C SER A 425 25.50 11.90 -6.11
N LYS A 426 25.11 13.16 -6.23
CA LYS A 426 26.04 14.30 -6.24
C LYS A 426 26.72 14.33 -4.86
N LYS A 427 27.86 13.65 -4.71
CA LYS A 427 28.67 13.77 -3.49
C LYS A 427 29.05 15.22 -3.32
N ILE A 428 28.77 15.78 -2.13
CA ILE A 428 29.19 17.13 -1.78
C ILE A 428 30.72 17.12 -1.80
N THR A 429 31.31 17.96 -2.64
CA THR A 429 32.76 18.09 -2.72
C THR A 429 33.30 18.66 -1.42
N THR A 430 34.15 17.91 -0.73
CA THR A 430 34.81 18.40 0.49
C THR A 430 36.00 19.26 0.09
N PRO A 431 36.13 20.51 0.56
CA PRO A 431 37.31 21.32 0.24
C PRO A 431 38.60 20.67 0.75
N ALA A 432 39.64 20.70 -0.07
CA ALA A 432 41.02 20.43 0.33
C ALA A 432 41.83 21.70 0.21
N TYR A 433 42.66 22.02 1.20
CA TYR A 433 43.47 23.23 1.20
C TYR A 433 44.91 22.98 1.68
N PRO A 434 45.95 23.53 1.01
CA PRO A 434 45.88 24.23 -0.28
C PRO A 434 45.58 23.24 -1.42
N ASN A 435 44.83 23.69 -2.43
CA ASN A 435 44.58 22.92 -3.65
C ASN A 435 44.45 23.88 -4.85
N PRO A 436 45.45 23.98 -5.74
CA PRO A 436 46.59 23.07 -5.89
C PRO A 436 47.58 23.07 -4.71
N THR A 437 48.21 21.91 -4.44
CA THR A 437 49.21 21.69 -3.38
C THR A 437 50.60 21.40 -3.96
N THR A 438 51.66 21.58 -3.16
CA THR A 438 53.02 21.06 -3.44
C THR A 438 53.31 19.74 -2.71
N GLY A 439 52.40 19.29 -1.83
CA GLY A 439 52.57 18.03 -1.11
C GLY A 439 51.50 17.79 -0.06
N VAL A 440 51.37 18.67 0.94
CA VAL A 440 50.46 18.47 2.06
C VAL A 440 49.15 19.22 1.84
N ILE A 441 48.02 18.55 2.12
CA ILE A 441 46.69 19.15 2.14
C ILE A 441 46.00 18.93 3.48
N THR A 442 45.06 19.80 3.81
CA THR A 442 44.14 19.66 4.92
C THR A 442 42.74 19.40 4.39
N VAL A 443 42.06 18.41 4.97
CA VAL A 443 40.66 18.06 4.68
C VAL A 443 39.90 17.96 6.00
N GLU A 444 38.70 18.52 6.05
CA GLU A 444 37.84 18.48 7.23
C GLU A 444 36.76 17.40 7.07
N SER A 445 36.70 16.48 8.03
CA SER A 445 35.73 15.38 8.05
C SER A 445 34.66 15.61 9.11
N THR A 446 33.40 15.29 8.81
CA THR A 446 32.28 15.40 9.75
C THR A 446 32.22 14.25 10.75
N GLU A 447 32.90 13.14 10.45
CA GLU A 447 32.94 11.91 11.25
C GLU A 447 34.25 11.14 11.05
N ASN A 448 34.44 10.07 11.82
CA ASN A 448 35.57 9.17 11.61
C ASN A 448 35.26 8.25 10.42
N GLU A 449 36.07 8.30 9.36
CA GLU A 449 35.85 7.44 8.18
C GLU A 449 37.16 7.00 7.54
N ASN A 450 37.11 5.84 6.88
CA ASN A 450 38.22 5.36 6.06
C ASN A 450 38.14 6.02 4.67
N VAL A 451 39.27 6.56 4.23
CA VAL A 451 39.42 7.22 2.93
C VAL A 451 40.56 6.60 2.13
N TYR A 452 40.45 6.75 0.83
CA TYR A 452 41.39 6.24 -0.15
C TYR A 452 41.81 7.37 -1.10
N VAL A 453 43.10 7.46 -1.39
CA VAL A 453 43.64 8.34 -2.43
C VAL A 453 43.91 7.49 -3.66
N TYR A 454 43.37 7.92 -4.79
CA TYR A 454 43.53 7.30 -6.10
C TYR A 454 44.37 8.21 -6.99
N ASP A 455 45.21 7.61 -7.84
CA ASP A 455 45.81 8.32 -8.98
C ASP A 455 44.82 8.44 -10.16
N ILE A 456 45.26 9.08 -11.25
CA ILE A 456 44.46 9.28 -12.46
C ILE A 456 44.06 7.99 -13.19
N THR A 457 44.74 6.87 -12.90
CA THR A 457 44.41 5.56 -13.49
C THR A 457 43.37 4.80 -12.67
N GLY A 458 42.96 5.34 -11.51
CA GLY A 458 42.05 4.71 -10.58
C GLY A 458 42.72 3.72 -9.63
N LYS A 459 44.06 3.70 -9.55
CA LYS A 459 44.79 2.87 -8.60
C LYS A 459 44.86 3.54 -7.22
N ILE A 460 44.62 2.78 -6.16
CA ILE A 460 44.81 3.25 -4.78
C ILE A 460 46.30 3.40 -4.49
N ILE A 461 46.71 4.59 -4.09
CA ILE A 461 48.11 4.92 -3.75
C ILE A 461 48.32 5.16 -2.26
N LYS A 462 47.24 5.42 -1.52
CA LYS A 462 47.24 5.65 -0.06
C LYS A 462 45.87 5.33 0.51
N ASN A 463 45.82 4.71 1.69
CA ASN A 463 44.62 4.55 2.51
C ASN A 463 44.89 5.13 3.91
N MET A 464 43.86 5.70 4.53
CA MET A 464 43.98 6.28 5.88
C MET A 464 42.60 6.44 6.51
N THR A 465 42.57 6.60 7.83
CA THR A 465 41.36 6.99 8.55
C THR A 465 41.42 8.50 8.80
N LEU A 466 40.40 9.23 8.37
CA LEU A 466 40.20 10.62 8.78
C LEU A 466 39.40 10.61 10.08
N ASN A 467 39.87 11.34 11.09
CA ASN A 467 39.11 11.58 12.30
C ASN A 467 38.16 12.76 12.09
N LYS A 468 37.08 12.83 12.88
CA LYS A 468 36.21 14.00 12.92
C LYS A 468 37.04 15.27 13.18
N GLY A 469 36.89 16.28 12.32
CA GLY A 469 37.67 17.51 12.34
C GLY A 469 38.72 17.58 11.23
N LYS A 470 39.78 18.37 11.45
CA LYS A 470 40.83 18.64 10.45
C LYS A 470 41.85 17.51 10.40
N ASN A 471 42.13 17.02 9.20
CA ASN A 471 43.11 15.97 8.95
C ASN A 471 44.13 16.43 7.92
N SER A 472 45.39 16.06 8.13
CA SER A 472 46.48 16.33 7.20
C SER A 472 46.75 15.11 6.33
N ILE A 473 46.85 15.31 5.02
CA ILE A 473 47.19 14.28 4.05
C ILE A 473 48.47 14.71 3.34
N ASP A 474 49.54 13.94 3.57
CA ASP A 474 50.83 14.16 2.95
C ASP A 474 50.96 13.38 1.63
N LEU A 475 51.15 14.10 0.52
CA LEU A 475 51.41 13.58 -0.81
C LEU A 475 52.82 13.93 -1.34
N THR A 476 53.73 14.43 -0.50
CA THR A 476 55.08 14.88 -0.91
C THR A 476 55.86 13.80 -1.66
N GLY A 477 55.74 12.54 -1.26
CA GLY A 477 56.41 11.39 -1.89
C GLY A 477 55.80 10.90 -3.22
N TYR A 478 54.70 11.50 -3.69
CA TYR A 478 54.05 11.10 -4.94
C TYR A 478 54.35 12.09 -6.09
N PRO A 479 54.31 11.69 -7.36
CA PRO A 479 54.55 12.57 -8.51
C PRO A 479 53.64 13.82 -8.57
N SER A 480 53.96 14.79 -9.42
CA SER A 480 52.99 15.85 -9.76
C SER A 480 51.86 15.26 -10.59
N GLY A 481 50.61 15.69 -10.35
CA GLY A 481 49.46 15.10 -11.02
C GLY A 481 48.13 15.37 -10.32
N ASN A 482 47.07 14.78 -10.89
CA ASN A 482 45.74 14.81 -10.27
C ASN A 482 45.54 13.55 -9.43
N TYR A 483 44.93 13.73 -8.26
CA TYR A 483 44.53 12.65 -7.37
C TYR A 483 43.07 12.80 -6.98
N LEU A 484 42.45 11.70 -6.57
CA LEU A 484 41.10 11.68 -6.05
C LEU A 484 41.12 11.13 -4.63
N LEU A 485 40.60 11.90 -3.66
CA LEU A 485 40.33 11.42 -2.31
C LEU A 485 38.86 11.01 -2.21
N LYS A 486 38.59 9.78 -1.79
CA LYS A 486 37.24 9.24 -1.68
C LYS A 486 37.06 8.48 -0.37
N GLY A 487 35.97 8.80 0.33
CA GLY A 487 35.43 8.09 1.47
C GLY A 487 33.92 7.87 1.30
N ASN A 488 33.26 7.51 2.40
CA ASN A 488 31.81 7.43 2.46
C ASN A 488 31.20 8.83 2.27
N HIS A 489 31.73 9.81 3.01
CA HIS A 489 31.24 11.20 3.00
C HIS A 489 32.25 12.20 2.42
N ILE A 490 33.50 11.79 2.22
CA ILE A 490 34.54 12.61 1.57
C ILE A 490 34.60 12.36 0.07
N PHE A 491 34.66 13.45 -0.70
CA PHE A 491 35.01 13.40 -2.12
C PHE A 491 35.74 14.67 -2.53
N THR A 492 37.01 14.57 -2.93
CA THR A 492 37.76 15.73 -3.42
C THR A 492 38.77 15.40 -4.51
N LYS A 493 38.89 16.28 -5.49
CA LYS A 493 39.98 16.25 -6.48
C LYS A 493 41.14 17.06 -5.94
N ILE A 494 42.35 16.49 -5.94
CA ILE A 494 43.57 17.14 -5.48
C ILE A 494 44.49 17.36 -6.68
N ILE A 495 44.99 18.58 -6.84
CA ILE A 495 45.93 18.95 -7.90
C ILE A 495 47.29 19.17 -7.23
N LYS A 496 48.24 18.25 -7.43
CA LYS A 496 49.62 18.41 -6.95
C LYS A 496 50.48 18.99 -8.07
N LYS A 497 51.04 20.18 -7.83
CA LYS A 497 52.00 20.83 -8.73
C LYS A 497 53.36 20.14 -8.66
#